data_AF-B4HH02-F1
#
_entry.id   AF-B4HH02-F1
#
_cell.length_a   1.000
_cell.length_b   1.000
_cell.length_c   1.000
_cell.angle_alpha   90.00
_cell.angle_beta   90.00
_cell.angle_gamma   90.00
#
_symmetry.space_group_name_H-M   'P 1'
#
loop_
_entity.id
_entity.type
_entity.pdbx_description
1 polymer ?
#
loop_
_entity_poly.entity_id
_entity_poly.type
_entity_poly.pdbx_seq_one_letter_code
_entity_poly.pdbx_strand_id
1 'polypeptide(L)'
;MGTLYDGIAKYFFPLLRTGKPGTQENLEKLNAAFDLLNTFLDGQDYVAGNQLSVADIVILATVSTTEMVDFDLKKFPNVDKWYKNAQKVTPGWDENLARIQSAKKFLAENLIEKL
;
A
#
# COMPACT_ATOMS: atom_id res chain seq x y z
N MET A 1 -9.27 -1.96 -8.97
CA MET A 1 -7.81 -2.03 -8.71
C MET A 1 -6.99 -0.92 -9.38
N GLY A 2 -7.28 -0.50 -10.61
CA GLY A 2 -6.63 0.67 -11.21
C GLY A 2 -6.74 1.94 -10.33
N THR A 3 -7.88 2.13 -9.66
CA THR A 3 -8.11 3.23 -8.71
C THR A 3 -7.19 3.20 -7.49
N LEU A 4 -6.84 2.01 -6.98
CA LEU A 4 -5.96 1.89 -5.82
C LEU A 4 -4.52 2.26 -6.20
N TYR A 5 -4.01 1.69 -7.29
CA TYR A 5 -2.68 2.03 -7.78
C TYR A 5 -2.60 3.51 -8.19
N ASP A 6 -3.61 4.04 -8.88
CA ASP A 6 -3.67 5.46 -9.25
C ASP A 6 -3.67 6.38 -8.02
N GLY A 7 -4.45 6.05 -6.98
CA GLY A 7 -4.45 6.78 -5.72
C GLY A 7 -3.08 6.77 -5.04
N ILE A 8 -2.47 5.59 -4.93
CA ILE A 8 -1.12 5.42 -4.35
C ILE A 8 -0.08 6.21 -5.15
N ALA A 9 -0.08 6.09 -6.48
CA ALA A 9 0.88 6.76 -7.34
C ALA A 9 0.74 8.28 -7.24
N LYS A 10 -0.49 8.82 -7.26
CA LYS A 10 -0.73 10.25 -7.16
C LYS A 10 -0.40 10.83 -5.79
N TYR A 11 -0.54 10.05 -4.73
CA TYR A 11 -0.25 10.54 -3.38
C TYR A 11 1.21 10.32 -2.95
N PHE A 12 1.82 9.18 -3.25
CA PHE A 12 3.18 8.87 -2.77
C PHE A 12 4.30 9.21 -3.75
N PHE A 13 4.14 9.04 -5.07
CA PHE A 13 5.25 9.29 -6.00
C PHE A 13 5.70 10.75 -6.10
N PRO A 14 4.88 11.78 -5.79
CA PRO A 14 5.38 13.14 -5.62
C PRO A 14 6.50 13.26 -4.58
N LEU A 15 6.49 12.48 -3.50
CA LEU A 15 7.55 12.49 -2.46
C LEU A 15 8.94 12.26 -3.06
N LEU A 16 9.02 11.39 -4.07
CA LEU A 16 10.28 11.03 -4.72
C LEU A 16 10.91 12.19 -5.50
N ARG A 17 10.12 13.21 -5.87
CA ARG A 17 10.56 14.33 -6.72
C ARG A 17 10.55 15.67 -5.99
N THR A 18 9.57 15.89 -5.13
CA THR A 18 9.33 17.18 -4.45
C THR A 18 9.58 17.11 -2.95
N GLY A 19 9.76 15.90 -2.41
CA GLY A 19 9.82 15.64 -0.98
C GLY A 19 8.51 15.87 -0.21
N LYS A 20 7.43 16.23 -0.91
CA LYS A 20 6.08 16.35 -0.32
C LYS A 20 5.13 15.33 -0.96
N PRO A 21 4.16 14.79 -0.20
CA PRO A 21 3.15 13.92 -0.78
C PRO A 21 2.23 14.69 -1.73
N GLY A 22 1.34 13.97 -2.39
CA GLY A 22 0.27 14.57 -3.19
C GLY A 22 -0.66 15.46 -2.36
N THR A 23 -1.61 16.10 -3.03
CA THR A 23 -2.53 17.05 -2.40
C THR A 23 -3.51 16.36 -1.45
N GLN A 24 -4.22 17.15 -0.65
CA GLN A 24 -5.32 16.65 0.19
C GLN A 24 -6.40 15.92 -0.63
N GLU A 25 -6.74 16.43 -1.82
CA GLU A 25 -7.66 15.77 -2.76
C GLU A 25 -7.13 14.39 -3.21
N ASN A 26 -5.81 14.24 -3.39
CA ASN A 26 -5.20 12.94 -3.69
C ASN A 26 -5.31 11.98 -2.50
N LEU A 27 -5.14 12.46 -1.28
CA LEU A 27 -5.32 11.65 -0.06
C LEU A 27 -6.77 11.18 0.09
N GLU A 28 -7.75 12.05 -0.17
CA GLU A 28 -9.18 11.68 -0.12
C GLU A 28 -9.52 10.59 -1.14
N LYS A 29 -9.01 10.71 -2.36
CA LYS A 29 -9.17 9.67 -3.39
C LYS A 29 -8.47 8.36 -3.01
N LEU A 30 -7.30 8.44 -2.38
CA LEU A 30 -6.60 7.27 -1.87
C LEU A 30 -7.41 6.56 -0.77
N ASN A 31 -7.93 7.32 0.20
CA ASN A 31 -8.77 6.77 1.27
C ASN A 31 -10.02 6.10 0.70
N ALA A 32 -10.72 6.74 -0.26
CA ALA A 32 -11.87 6.14 -0.92
C ALA A 32 -11.52 4.84 -1.67
N ALA A 33 -10.32 4.73 -2.25
CA ALA A 33 -9.86 3.50 -2.88
C ALA A 33 -9.59 2.39 -1.84
N PHE A 34 -9.06 2.74 -0.67
CA PHE A 34 -8.90 1.81 0.45
C PHE A 34 -10.24 1.39 1.07
N ASP A 35 -11.23 2.28 1.16
CA ASP A 35 -12.59 1.95 1.59
C ASP A 35 -13.25 0.92 0.65
N LEU A 36 -13.05 1.08 -0.66
CA LEU A 36 -13.53 0.11 -1.64
C LEU A 36 -12.85 -1.25 -1.47
N LEU A 37 -11.52 -1.28 -1.29
CA LEU A 37 -10.79 -2.52 -1.02
C LEU A 37 -11.26 -3.17 0.30
N ASN A 38 -11.47 -2.37 1.33
CA ASN A 38 -11.98 -2.81 2.63
C ASN A 38 -13.37 -3.46 2.49
N THR A 39 -14.20 -2.92 1.60
CA THR A 39 -15.52 -3.47 1.26
C THR A 39 -15.42 -4.80 0.50
N PHE A 40 -14.49 -4.92 -0.45
CA PHE A 40 -14.26 -6.19 -1.17
C PHE A 40 -13.75 -7.33 -0.28
N LEU A 41 -13.06 -6.98 0.80
CA LEU A 41 -12.55 -7.92 1.79
C LEU A 41 -13.56 -8.22 2.90
N ASP A 42 -14.77 -7.66 2.86
CA ASP A 42 -15.78 -7.95 3.86
C ASP A 42 -16.25 -9.41 3.77
N GLY A 43 -16.13 -10.12 4.90
CA GLY A 43 -16.42 -11.56 4.98
C GLY A 43 -15.48 -12.47 4.17
N GLN A 44 -14.38 -11.96 3.61
CA GLN A 44 -13.42 -12.74 2.82
C GLN A 44 -12.03 -12.72 3.44
N ASP A 45 -11.23 -13.76 3.17
CA ASP A 45 -9.82 -13.80 3.56
C ASP A 45 -8.89 -13.31 2.44
N TYR A 46 -9.38 -13.29 1.19
CA TYR A 46 -8.65 -12.87 0.00
C TYR A 46 -9.53 -11.99 -0.89
N VAL A 47 -8.90 -11.19 -1.75
CA VAL A 47 -9.61 -10.17 -2.54
C VAL A 47 -10.59 -10.77 -3.55
N ALA A 48 -10.34 -11.99 -4.01
CA ALA A 48 -11.15 -12.68 -5.02
C ALA A 48 -11.83 -13.96 -4.48
N GLY A 49 -12.07 -14.05 -3.16
CA GLY A 49 -12.80 -15.15 -2.52
C GLY A 49 -12.04 -15.80 -1.37
N ASN A 50 -12.06 -17.13 -1.32
CA ASN A 50 -11.56 -17.91 -0.18
C ASN A 50 -10.17 -18.53 -0.37
N GLN A 51 -9.50 -18.24 -1.49
CA GLN A 51 -8.14 -18.74 -1.77
C GLN A 51 -7.24 -17.60 -2.26
N LEU A 52 -5.96 -17.69 -1.91
CA LEU A 52 -4.95 -16.76 -2.40
C LEU A 52 -4.91 -16.80 -3.94
N SER A 53 -4.94 -15.63 -4.56
CA SER A 53 -4.94 -15.49 -6.01
C SER A 53 -3.88 -14.50 -6.50
N VAL A 54 -3.69 -14.43 -7.82
CA VAL A 54 -2.85 -13.39 -8.43
C VAL A 54 -3.35 -11.97 -8.10
N ALA A 55 -4.65 -11.78 -7.84
CA ALA A 55 -5.19 -10.48 -7.44
C ALA A 55 -4.63 -10.04 -6.09
N ASP A 56 -4.54 -10.95 -5.12
CA ASP A 56 -3.95 -10.66 -3.81
C ASP A 56 -2.48 -10.26 -3.94
N ILE A 57 -1.70 -10.98 -4.75
CA ILE A 57 -0.27 -10.69 -4.94
C ILE A 57 -0.06 -9.29 -5.53
N VAL A 58 -0.84 -8.93 -6.55
CA VAL A 58 -0.75 -7.61 -7.20
C VAL A 58 -1.18 -6.48 -6.25
N ILE A 59 -2.26 -6.68 -5.49
CA ILE A 59 -2.71 -5.69 -4.52
C ILE A 59 -1.74 -5.61 -3.35
N LEU A 60 -1.18 -6.73 -2.90
CA LEU A 60 -0.21 -6.77 -1.81
C LEU A 60 1.02 -5.93 -2.16
N ALA A 61 1.57 -6.10 -3.36
CA ALA A 61 2.65 -5.25 -3.85
C ALA A 61 2.25 -3.76 -3.85
N THR A 62 1.03 -3.43 -4.29
CA THR A 62 0.52 -2.06 -4.33
C THR A 62 0.39 -1.46 -2.92
N VAL A 63 -0.31 -2.15 -2.01
CA VAL A 63 -0.55 -1.71 -0.62
C VAL A 63 0.76 -1.61 0.15
N SER A 64 1.74 -2.48 -0.11
CA SER A 64 3.04 -2.45 0.57
C SER A 64 3.82 -1.15 0.41
N THR A 65 3.49 -0.32 -0.59
CA THR A 65 4.07 1.03 -0.72
C THR A 65 3.74 1.96 0.44
N THR A 66 2.65 1.69 1.18
CA THR A 66 2.30 2.45 2.40
C THR A 66 3.34 2.29 3.51
N GLU A 67 4.15 1.22 3.50
CA GLU A 67 5.24 1.03 4.48
C GLU A 67 6.32 2.10 4.38
N MET A 68 6.46 2.75 3.21
CA MET A 68 7.46 3.79 2.98
C MET A 68 7.08 5.13 3.60
N VAL A 69 5.83 5.31 4.02
CA VAL A 69 5.29 6.56 4.55
C VAL A 69 4.47 6.32 5.83
N ASP A 70 4.04 7.39 6.49
CA ASP A 70 3.14 7.27 7.64
C ASP A 70 1.67 7.23 7.16
N PHE A 71 1.21 6.05 6.73
CA PHE A 71 -0.17 5.80 6.32
C PHE A 71 -0.82 4.74 7.21
N ASP A 72 -1.82 5.15 8.00
CA ASP A 72 -2.47 4.29 8.97
C ASP A 72 -3.49 3.34 8.34
N LEU A 73 -3.05 2.12 8.01
CA LEU A 73 -3.90 1.06 7.49
C LEU A 73 -4.97 0.59 8.48
N LYS A 74 -4.84 0.87 9.78
CA LYS A 74 -5.82 0.43 10.79
C LYS A 74 -7.20 1.08 10.62
N LYS A 75 -7.28 2.17 9.85
CA LYS A 75 -8.55 2.78 9.43
C LYS A 75 -9.39 1.86 8.54
N PHE A 76 -8.77 0.85 7.93
CA PHE A 76 -9.39 -0.10 7.01
C PHE A 76 -9.21 -1.53 7.57
N PRO A 77 -10.05 -1.95 8.55
CA PRO A 77 -9.79 -3.15 9.34
C PRO A 77 -9.72 -4.46 8.53
N ASN A 78 -10.50 -4.59 7.46
CA ASN A 78 -10.46 -5.77 6.60
C ASN A 78 -9.17 -5.78 5.76
N VAL A 79 -8.72 -4.59 5.32
CA VAL A 79 -7.43 -4.43 4.63
C VAL A 79 -6.28 -4.75 5.58
N ASP A 80 -6.29 -4.25 6.82
CA ASP A 80 -5.25 -4.54 7.81
C ASP A 80 -5.16 -6.04 8.14
N LYS A 81 -6.31 -6.71 8.34
CA LYS A 81 -6.40 -8.16 8.52
C LYS A 81 -5.83 -8.90 7.31
N TRP A 82 -6.32 -8.58 6.11
CA TRP A 82 -5.90 -9.21 4.86
C TRP A 82 -4.41 -9.00 4.62
N TYR A 83 -3.90 -7.78 4.79
CA TYR A 83 -2.51 -7.43 4.55
C TYR A 83 -1.60 -8.27 5.44
N LYS A 84 -1.87 -8.35 6.75
CA LYS A 84 -1.12 -9.21 7.68
C LYS A 84 -1.15 -10.70 7.32
N ASN A 85 -2.24 -11.19 6.73
CA ASN A 85 -2.35 -12.57 6.27
C ASN A 85 -1.56 -12.79 4.97
N ALA A 86 -1.79 -11.95 3.97
CA ALA A 86 -1.21 -12.03 2.63
C ALA A 86 0.33 -12.03 2.67
N GLN A 87 0.93 -11.25 3.57
CA GLN A 87 2.38 -11.27 3.85
C GLN A 87 2.92 -12.65 4.23
N LYS A 88 2.15 -13.45 4.98
CA LYS A 88 2.60 -14.76 5.49
C LYS A 88 2.48 -15.86 4.45
N VAL A 89 1.51 -15.75 3.55
CA VAL A 89 1.15 -16.81 2.61
C VAL A 89 1.66 -16.57 1.19
N THR A 90 2.11 -15.35 0.87
CA THR A 90 2.62 -15.01 -0.46
C THR A 90 4.10 -15.40 -0.60
N PRO A 91 4.45 -16.29 -1.54
CA PRO A 91 5.84 -16.64 -1.81
C PRO A 91 6.67 -15.42 -2.21
N GLY A 92 7.90 -15.32 -1.67
CA GLY A 92 8.82 -14.23 -1.98
C GLY A 92 8.51 -12.91 -1.26
N TRP A 93 7.55 -12.88 -0.33
CA TRP A 93 7.20 -11.66 0.41
C TRP A 93 8.40 -11.05 1.15
N ASP A 94 9.24 -11.86 1.79
CA ASP A 94 10.41 -11.36 2.53
C ASP A 94 11.39 -10.58 1.64
N GLU A 95 11.56 -11.00 0.38
CA GLU A 95 12.37 -10.26 -0.60
C GLU A 95 11.75 -8.90 -0.93
N ASN A 96 10.43 -8.87 -1.16
CA ASN A 96 9.69 -7.63 -1.40
C ASN A 96 9.80 -6.67 -0.21
N LEU A 97 9.59 -7.18 1.02
CA LEU A 97 9.68 -6.38 2.24
C LEU A 97 11.09 -5.80 2.44
N ALA A 98 12.14 -6.61 2.21
CA ALA A 98 13.52 -6.14 2.30
C ALA A 98 13.83 -5.02 1.29
N ARG A 99 13.28 -5.09 0.07
CA ARG A 99 13.41 -4.03 -0.93
C ARG A 99 12.71 -2.75 -0.51
N ILE A 100 11.50 -2.85 0.04
CA ILE A 100 10.73 -1.70 0.54
C ILE A 100 11.44 -1.01 1.71
N GLN A 101 11.99 -1.78 2.66
CA GLN A 101 12.76 -1.23 3.77
C GLN A 101 14.04 -0.51 3.28
N SER A 102 14.72 -1.08 2.29
CA SER A 102 15.89 -0.46 1.67
C SER A 102 15.52 0.84 0.96
N ALA A 103 14.41 0.86 0.23
CA ALA A 103 13.89 2.06 -0.41
C ALA A 103 13.51 3.13 0.62
N LYS A 104 12.78 2.77 1.69
CA LYS A 104 12.42 3.68 2.78
C LYS A 104 13.65 4.34 3.41
N LYS A 105 14.69 3.55 3.70
CA LYS A 105 15.97 4.05 4.22
C LYS A 105 16.62 5.03 3.24
N PHE A 106 16.71 4.67 1.96
CA PHE A 106 17.27 5.54 0.93
C PHE A 106 16.52 6.88 0.83
N LEU A 107 15.18 6.86 0.88
CA LEU A 107 14.37 8.08 0.89
C LEU A 107 14.65 8.93 2.13
N ALA A 108 14.72 8.30 3.31
CA ALA A 108 14.99 8.99 4.56
C ALA A 108 16.37 9.68 4.57
N GLU A 109 17.39 9.03 4.03
CA GLU A 109 18.76 9.56 4.03
C GLU A 109 19.00 10.61 2.94
N ASN A 110 18.39 10.46 1.76
CA ASN A 110 18.77 11.26 0.58
C ASN A 110 17.75 12.33 0.18
N LEU A 111 16.51 12.23 0.65
CA LEU A 111 15.44 13.16 0.30
C LEU A 111 14.96 13.99 1.51
N ILE A 112 15.15 13.53 2.75
CA ILE A 112 14.78 14.30 3.94
C ILE A 112 15.81 15.40 4.26
N GLU A 113 17.10 15.24 3.93
CA GLU A 113 18.09 16.35 4.05
C GLU A 113 17.95 17.44 2.97
N LYS A 114 17.11 17.22 1.94
CA LYS A 114 16.79 18.21 0.90
C LYS A 114 15.37 18.80 1.04
N LEU A 115 14.73 18.62 2.20
CA LEU A 115 13.42 19.19 2.54
C LEU A 115 13.51 20.22 3.66
#